data_AF-A0A1I7ZFV8-F1
#
_entry.id   AF-A0A1I7ZFV8-F1
#
_cell.length_a   1.000
_cell.length_b   1.000
_cell.length_c   1.000
_cell.angle_alpha   90.00
_cell.angle_beta   90.00
_cell.angle_gamma   90.00
#
_symmetry.space_group_name_H-M   'P 1'
#
loop_
_entity.id
_entity.type
_entity.pdbx_description
1 polymer ?
#
loop_
_entity_poly.entity_id
_entity_poly.type
_entity_poly.pdbx_seq_one_letter_code
_entity_poly.pdbx_strand_id
1 'polypeptide(L)'
;MDLQHGSGSSGSSGSPGASKPPQTAEWAERRKQTHLRCEKQRREAINNGYVELKELLPESMLPVGCKQTNASILFRTCDYLKQMEESNRANEEKLKKKRARLEAMQMIASQYESMIGEASSSASSPLCVQCEMLRALLEYCFESFSSQIDVSDYESITRTLILWADRLDVQRLPTVMVEAAANANGGSHRR
;
A
#
# COMPACT_ATOMS: atom_id res chain seq x y z
N MET A 1 16.30 1.35 43.38
CA MET A 1 17.21 0.37 44.01
C MET A 1 16.55 0.00 45.32
N ASP A 2 16.17 -1.27 45.50
CA ASP A 2 16.28 -1.97 46.78
C ASP A 2 15.90 -3.45 46.59
N LEU A 3 16.71 -4.29 47.22
CA LEU A 3 16.78 -5.74 47.16
C LEU A 3 16.21 -6.34 48.46
N GLN A 4 15.79 -7.62 48.40
CA GLN A 4 15.43 -8.55 49.50
C GLN A 4 14.02 -8.36 50.10
N HIS A 5 13.24 -9.40 50.45
CA HIS A 5 13.62 -10.69 51.05
C HIS A 5 12.77 -11.86 50.54
N GLY A 6 13.43 -13.01 50.35
CA GLY A 6 12.81 -14.31 50.49
C GLY A 6 12.72 -14.68 51.97
N SER A 7 11.55 -15.17 52.38
CA SER A 7 11.36 -15.93 53.61
C SER A 7 10.47 -17.12 53.29
N GLY A 8 11.04 -18.31 53.44
CA GLY A 8 10.24 -19.53 53.53
C GLY A 8 9.38 -19.49 54.80
N SER A 9 8.17 -20.03 54.70
CA SER A 9 7.46 -20.52 55.87
C SER A 9 6.68 -21.77 55.51
N SER A 10 7.03 -22.82 56.25
CA SER A 10 6.36 -24.09 56.40
C SER A 10 4.89 -23.96 56.79
N GLY A 11 4.03 -24.75 56.16
CA GLY A 11 2.64 -24.95 56.56
C GLY A 11 2.22 -26.40 56.34
N SER A 12 2.55 -27.25 57.31
CA SER A 12 1.94 -28.57 57.47
C SER A 12 0.46 -28.42 57.78
N SER A 13 -0.41 -29.13 57.06
CA SER A 13 -1.66 -29.63 57.63
C SER A 13 -2.14 -30.84 56.84
N GLY A 14 -1.78 -32.02 57.37
CA GLY A 14 -2.53 -33.23 57.08
C GLY A 14 -3.97 -33.04 57.54
N SER A 15 -4.91 -33.25 56.61
CA SER A 15 -6.33 -33.34 56.94
C SER A 15 -6.73 -34.82 56.95
N PRO A 16 -7.37 -35.31 58.02
CA PRO A 16 -7.64 -36.72 58.24
C PRO A 16 -8.92 -37.17 57.52
N GLY A 17 -8.88 -38.36 56.94
CA GLY A 17 -10.08 -39.20 56.79
C GLY A 17 -11.14 -38.72 55.81
N ALA A 18 -10.81 -38.62 54.52
CA ALA A 18 -11.83 -38.82 53.48
C ALA A 18 -11.99 -40.33 53.26
N SER A 19 -12.97 -40.93 53.91
CA SER A 19 -13.43 -42.30 53.67
C SER A 19 -13.69 -42.47 52.18
N LYS A 20 -12.81 -43.18 51.47
CA LYS A 20 -13.10 -43.62 50.10
C LYS A 20 -14.42 -44.41 50.17
N PRO A 21 -15.49 -44.04 49.44
CA PRO A 21 -16.69 -44.85 49.41
C PRO A 21 -16.31 -46.26 48.94
N PRO A 22 -17.06 -47.32 49.34
CA PRO A 22 -16.77 -48.68 48.92
C PRO A 22 -16.65 -48.66 47.39
N GLN A 23 -15.47 -49.01 46.89
CA GLN A 23 -15.15 -48.91 45.48
C GLN A 23 -15.88 -50.05 44.76
N THR A 24 -17.19 -49.89 44.58
CA THR A 24 -18.01 -50.89 43.87
C THR A 24 -17.51 -50.96 42.43
N ALA A 25 -17.53 -52.15 41.85
CA ALA A 25 -17.11 -52.36 40.47
C ALA A 25 -17.86 -51.41 39.50
N GLU A 26 -19.12 -51.10 39.81
CA GLU A 26 -19.96 -50.16 39.06
C GLU A 26 -19.46 -48.71 39.12
N TRP A 27 -18.96 -48.25 40.28
CA TRP A 27 -18.38 -46.91 40.41
C TRP A 27 -17.07 -46.79 39.63
N ALA A 28 -16.23 -47.82 39.70
CA ALA A 28 -14.98 -47.89 38.94
C ALA A 28 -15.25 -47.89 37.42
N GLU A 29 -16.24 -48.64 36.97
CA GLU A 29 -16.64 -48.71 35.56
C GLU A 29 -17.24 -47.37 35.06
N ARG A 30 -18.11 -46.73 35.85
CA ARG A 30 -18.66 -45.40 35.53
C ARG A 30 -17.56 -44.35 35.41
N ARG A 31 -16.54 -44.39 36.28
CA ARG A 31 -15.37 -43.49 36.21
C ARG A 31 -14.55 -43.73 34.94
N LYS A 32 -14.33 -44.99 34.57
CA LYS A 32 -13.63 -45.37 33.34
C LYS A 32 -14.36 -44.88 32.09
N GLN A 33 -15.67 -45.05 32.03
CA GLN A 33 -16.50 -44.58 30.92
C GLN A 33 -16.46 -43.05 30.77
N THR A 34 -16.56 -42.32 31.88
CA THR A 34 -16.42 -40.86 31.88
C THR A 34 -15.05 -40.43 31.37
N HIS A 35 -13.97 -41.06 31.86
CA HIS A 35 -12.62 -40.77 31.39
C HIS A 35 -12.46 -41.02 29.88
N LEU A 36 -12.99 -42.13 29.37
CA LEU A 36 -12.94 -42.47 27.95
C LEU A 36 -13.72 -41.46 27.09
N ARG A 37 -14.89 -41.01 27.56
CA ARG A 37 -15.69 -39.96 26.92
C ARG A 37 -14.93 -38.64 26.85
N CYS A 38 -14.33 -38.21 27.97
CA CYS A 38 -13.52 -36.99 28.01
C CYS A 38 -12.32 -37.06 27.05
N GLU A 39 -11.59 -38.18 27.02
CA GLU A 39 -10.46 -38.33 26.10
C GLU A 39 -10.91 -38.38 24.64
N LYS A 40 -12.06 -38.99 24.33
CA LYS A 40 -12.62 -38.97 22.98
C LYS A 40 -12.92 -37.55 22.53
N GLN A 41 -13.61 -36.77 23.38
CA GLN A 41 -13.92 -35.37 23.08
C GLN A 41 -12.65 -34.52 22.89
N ARG A 42 -11.62 -34.76 23.72
CA ARG A 42 -10.32 -34.09 23.58
C ARG A 42 -9.69 -34.39 22.22
N ARG A 43 -9.71 -35.66 21.79
CA ARG A 43 -9.15 -36.07 20.49
C ARG A 43 -9.94 -35.51 19.32
N GLU A 44 -11.26 -35.52 19.39
CA GLU A 44 -12.14 -34.92 18.38
C GLU A 44 -11.85 -33.42 18.23
N ALA A 45 -11.71 -32.68 19.33
CA ALA A 45 -11.37 -31.25 19.31
C ALA A 45 -9.99 -31.00 18.66
N ILE A 46 -8.97 -31.80 19.01
CA ILE A 46 -7.64 -31.69 18.39
C ILE A 46 -7.72 -31.98 16.88
N ASN A 47 -8.46 -33.02 16.49
CA ASN A 47 -8.57 -33.40 15.09
C ASN A 47 -9.29 -32.33 14.25
N ASN A 48 -10.33 -31.71 14.81
CA ASN A 48 -10.99 -30.56 14.17
C ASN A 48 -10.02 -29.39 13.99
N GLY A 49 -9.19 -29.08 15.01
CA GLY A 49 -8.16 -28.05 14.89
C GLY A 49 -7.16 -28.30 13.76
N TYR A 50 -6.79 -29.56 13.49
CA TYR A 50 -5.94 -29.90 12.33
C TYR A 50 -6.64 -29.69 10.99
N VAL A 51 -7.95 -29.96 10.91
CA VAL A 51 -8.74 -29.75 9.69
C VAL A 51 -8.85 -28.26 9.39
N GLU A 52 -9.24 -27.44 10.37
CA GLU A 52 -9.31 -25.97 10.23
C GLU A 52 -7.95 -25.39 9.84
N LEU A 53 -6.88 -25.85 10.50
CA LEU A 53 -5.53 -25.38 10.21
C LEU A 53 -5.10 -25.67 8.77
N LYS A 54 -5.51 -26.82 8.24
CA LYS A 54 -5.25 -27.19 6.85
C LYS A 54 -6.01 -26.30 5.86
N GLU A 55 -7.24 -25.90 6.18
CA GLU A 55 -8.06 -25.02 5.33
C GLU A 55 -7.52 -23.60 5.25
N LEU A 56 -6.84 -23.12 6.30
CA LEU A 56 -6.18 -21.80 6.31
C LEU A 56 -4.90 -21.74 5.47
N LEU A 57 -4.33 -22.90 5.10
CA LEU A 57 -3.12 -22.94 4.28
C LEU A 57 -3.45 -22.72 2.80
N PRO A 58 -2.60 -21.99 2.06
CA PRO A 58 -2.77 -21.86 0.61
C PRO A 58 -2.75 -23.22 -0.08
N GLU A 59 -3.63 -23.43 -1.06
CA GLU A 59 -3.69 -24.66 -1.86
C GLU A 59 -2.35 -24.99 -2.54
N SER A 60 -1.55 -23.98 -2.86
CA SER A 60 -0.20 -24.15 -3.42
C SER A 60 0.80 -24.82 -2.47
N MET A 61 0.57 -24.76 -1.15
CA MET A 61 1.40 -25.40 -0.14
C MET A 61 0.93 -26.81 0.21
N LEU A 62 -0.24 -27.21 -0.27
CA LEU A 62 -0.79 -28.54 -0.06
C LEU A 62 -0.30 -29.48 -1.18
N PRO A 63 0.33 -30.62 -0.84
CA PRO A 63 0.78 -31.57 -1.84
C PRO A 63 -0.42 -32.18 -2.57
N VAL A 64 -0.44 -32.07 -3.90
CA VAL A 64 -1.47 -32.68 -4.75
C VAL A 64 -1.40 -34.19 -4.65
N GLY A 65 -2.51 -34.83 -4.25
CA GLY A 65 -2.65 -36.29 -4.25
C GLY A 65 -2.04 -37.05 -3.06
N CYS A 66 -1.46 -36.37 -2.06
CA CYS A 66 -0.93 -37.03 -0.85
C CYS A 66 -1.75 -36.70 0.41
N LYS A 67 -2.04 -37.71 1.24
CA LYS A 67 -2.69 -37.52 2.55
C LYS A 67 -1.72 -36.79 3.47
N GLN A 68 -2.05 -35.56 3.83
CA GLN A 68 -1.26 -34.79 4.77
C GLN A 68 -1.32 -35.40 6.17
N THR A 69 -0.16 -35.67 6.74
CA THR A 69 -0.03 -36.10 8.13
C THR A 69 -0.16 -34.88 9.04
N ASN A 70 -0.59 -35.08 10.29
CA ASN A 70 -0.64 -34.01 11.30
C ASN A 70 0.70 -33.28 11.43
N ALA A 71 1.82 -34.02 11.38
CA ALA A 71 3.15 -33.42 11.38
C ALA A 71 3.37 -32.50 10.17
N SER A 72 3.00 -32.95 8.95
CA SER A 72 3.14 -32.11 7.75
C SER A 72 2.30 -30.84 7.81
N ILE A 73 1.09 -30.89 8.39
CA ILE A 73 0.23 -29.71 8.57
C ILE A 73 0.95 -28.70 9.46
N LEU A 74 1.48 -29.13 10.62
CA LEU A 74 2.21 -28.24 11.53
C LEU A 74 3.43 -27.59 10.87
N PHE A 75 4.25 -28.37 10.16
CA PHE A 75 5.43 -27.82 9.48
C PHE A 75 5.04 -26.77 8.43
N ARG A 76 4.04 -27.07 7.59
CA ARG A 76 3.57 -26.14 6.57
C ARG A 76 2.96 -24.87 7.16
N THR A 77 2.24 -24.99 8.28
CA THR A 77 1.75 -23.83 9.02
C THR A 77 2.91 -22.96 9.52
N CYS A 78 3.94 -23.55 10.11
CA CYS A 78 5.09 -22.78 10.57
C CYS A 78 5.80 -22.05 9.41
N ASP A 79 5.96 -22.72 8.26
CA ASP A 79 6.55 -22.11 7.08
C ASP A 79 5.67 -20.97 6.52
N TYR A 80 4.35 -21.19 6.46
CA TYR A 80 3.41 -20.17 5.99
C TYR A 80 3.37 -18.95 6.90
N LEU A 81 3.41 -19.13 8.23
CA LEU A 81 3.51 -18.02 9.19
C LEU A 81 4.76 -17.17 8.93
N LYS A 82 5.92 -17.80 8.77
CA LYS A 82 7.17 -17.09 8.46
C LYS A 82 7.09 -16.34 7.13
N GLN A 83 6.48 -16.96 6.11
CA GLN A 83 6.28 -16.32 4.82
C GLN A 83 5.34 -15.11 4.95
N MET A 84 4.26 -15.22 5.72
CA MET A 84 3.35 -14.10 5.97
C MET A 84 4.03 -12.96 6.72
N GLU A 85 4.86 -13.25 7.73
CA GLU A 85 5.65 -12.24 8.45
C GLU A 85 6.62 -11.51 7.51
N GLU A 86 7.33 -12.23 6.66
CA GLU A 86 8.20 -11.67 5.63
C GLU A 86 7.42 -10.79 4.66
N SER A 87 6.31 -11.31 4.14
CA SER A 87 5.46 -10.59 3.19
C SER A 87 4.86 -9.34 3.83
N ASN A 88 4.45 -9.40 5.08
CA ASN A 88 3.91 -8.25 5.80
C ASN A 88 4.97 -7.16 5.95
N ARG A 89 6.18 -7.53 6.39
CA ARG A 89 7.31 -6.59 6.51
C ARG A 89 7.67 -5.94 5.16
N ALA A 90 7.75 -6.73 4.09
CA ALA A 90 8.01 -6.21 2.76
C ALA A 90 6.90 -5.25 2.28
N ASN A 91 5.65 -5.53 2.63
CA ASN A 91 4.52 -4.65 2.30
C ASN A 91 4.55 -3.35 3.10
N GLU A 92 4.92 -3.39 4.37
CA GLU A 92 5.13 -2.20 5.21
C GLU A 92 6.22 -1.29 4.64
N GLU A 93 7.35 -1.85 4.19
CA GLU A 93 8.42 -1.10 3.53
C GLU A 93 7.95 -0.45 2.22
N LYS A 94 7.22 -1.20 1.38
CA LYS A 94 6.63 -0.67 0.15
C LYS A 94 5.65 0.46 0.44
N LEU A 95 4.83 0.32 1.47
CA LEU A 95 3.87 1.33 1.89
C LEU A 95 4.58 2.60 2.38
N LYS A 96 5.62 2.45 3.21
CA LYS A 96 6.46 3.54 3.68
C LYS A 96 7.08 4.31 2.49
N LYS A 97 7.64 3.59 1.51
CA LYS A 97 8.22 4.21 0.30
C LYS A 97 7.16 4.97 -0.51
N LYS A 98 5.96 4.41 -0.68
CA LYS A 98 4.87 5.08 -1.39
C LYS A 98 4.42 6.36 -0.66
N ARG A 99 4.28 6.31 0.66
CA ARG A 99 3.93 7.48 1.49
C ARG A 99 4.97 8.58 1.38
N ALA A 100 6.26 8.24 1.51
CA ALA A 100 7.34 9.22 1.35
C ALA A 100 7.32 9.90 -0.03
N ARG A 101 7.00 9.15 -1.10
CA ARG A 101 6.87 9.73 -2.45
C ARG A 101 5.65 10.66 -2.56
N LEU A 102 4.51 10.27 -1.98
CA LEU A 102 3.32 11.13 -1.96
C LEU A 102 3.59 12.42 -1.20
N GLU A 103 4.20 12.34 -0.02
CA GLU A 103 4.60 13.52 0.77
C GLU A 103 5.54 14.42 -0.02
N ALA A 104 6.56 13.86 -0.69
CA ALA A 104 7.46 14.62 -1.53
C ALA A 104 6.73 15.34 -2.69
N MET A 105 5.81 14.65 -3.37
CA MET A 105 5.02 15.26 -4.44
C MET A 105 4.09 16.36 -3.92
N GLN A 106 3.48 16.16 -2.75
CA GLN A 106 2.61 17.16 -2.13
C GLN A 106 3.39 18.40 -1.71
N MET A 107 4.60 18.24 -1.15
CA MET A 107 5.50 19.35 -0.86
C MET A 107 5.81 20.14 -2.14
N ILE A 108 6.20 19.45 -3.21
CA ILE A 108 6.49 20.09 -4.50
C ILE A 108 5.27 20.85 -5.03
N ALA A 109 4.08 20.24 -5.01
CA ALA A 109 2.83 20.89 -5.44
C ALA A 109 2.53 22.15 -4.60
N SER A 110 2.67 22.09 -3.28
CA SER A 110 2.47 23.25 -2.41
C SER A 110 3.44 24.39 -2.72
N GLN A 111 4.70 24.08 -3.04
CA GLN A 111 5.69 25.09 -3.44
C GLN A 111 5.31 25.75 -4.77
N TYR A 112 4.83 24.98 -5.74
CA TYR A 112 4.31 25.53 -6.99
C TYR A 112 3.09 26.44 -6.76
N GLU A 113 2.16 26.06 -5.89
CA GLU A 113 1.00 26.90 -5.54
C GLU A 113 1.41 28.21 -4.89
N SER A 114 2.38 28.19 -3.95
CA SER A 114 2.95 29.40 -3.36
C SER A 114 3.62 30.29 -4.41
N MET A 115 4.46 29.72 -5.29
CA MET A 115 5.09 30.47 -6.38
C MET A 115 4.08 31.07 -7.34
N ILE A 116 2.98 30.37 -7.66
CA ILE A 116 1.89 30.90 -8.50
C ILE A 116 1.18 32.08 -7.80
N GLY A 117 0.95 31.98 -6.49
CA GLY A 117 0.37 33.07 -5.69
C GLY A 117 1.27 34.32 -5.64
N GLU A 118 2.58 34.12 -5.47
CA GLU A 118 3.58 35.19 -5.50
C GLU A 118 3.75 35.80 -6.90
N ALA A 119 3.73 34.97 -7.95
CA ALA A 119 3.77 35.43 -9.34
C ALA A 119 2.52 36.24 -9.71
N SER A 120 1.34 35.85 -9.21
CA SER A 120 0.09 36.61 -9.38
C SER A 120 0.09 37.93 -8.60
N SER A 121 0.79 37.98 -7.46
CA SER A 121 0.99 39.21 -6.69
C SER A 121 1.97 40.17 -7.39
N SER A 122 2.82 39.64 -8.27
CA SER A 122 3.78 40.35 -9.13
C SER A 122 3.30 40.47 -10.59
N ALA A 123 1.99 40.33 -10.83
CA ALA A 123 1.38 40.27 -12.17
C ALA A 123 1.57 41.55 -13.03
N SER A 124 2.05 42.64 -12.44
CA SER A 124 2.44 43.86 -13.15
C SER A 124 3.93 43.96 -13.46
N SER A 125 4.72 42.94 -13.10
CA SER A 125 6.16 42.94 -13.40
C SER A 125 6.40 42.71 -14.90
N PRO A 126 7.42 43.36 -15.50
CA PRO A 126 7.79 43.13 -16.89
C PRO A 126 8.04 41.65 -17.22
N LEU A 127 8.46 40.86 -16.22
CA LEU A 127 8.68 39.42 -16.33
C LEU A 127 7.36 38.64 -16.54
N CYS A 128 6.26 39.06 -15.91
CA CYS A 128 4.96 38.43 -16.08
C CYS A 128 4.44 38.62 -17.52
N VAL A 129 4.54 39.84 -18.06
CA VAL A 129 4.18 40.13 -19.45
C VAL A 129 5.04 39.32 -20.44
N GLN A 130 6.35 39.24 -20.21
CA GLN A 130 7.24 38.41 -21.03
C GLN A 130 6.87 36.91 -20.99
N CYS A 131 6.48 36.40 -19.82
CA CYS A 131 5.99 35.04 -19.66
C CYS A 131 4.67 34.81 -20.41
N GLU A 132 3.74 35.76 -20.41
CA GLU A 132 2.50 35.65 -21.19
C GLU A 132 2.74 35.70 -22.70
N MET A 133 3.65 36.56 -23.17
CA MET A 133 4.08 36.59 -24.58
C MET A 133 4.70 35.27 -25.01
N LEU A 134 5.60 34.71 -24.19
CA LEU A 134 6.23 33.42 -24.46
C LEU A 134 5.20 32.29 -24.46
N ARG A 135 4.26 32.29 -23.50
CA ARG A 135 3.17 31.32 -23.43
C ARG A 135 2.33 31.34 -24.71
N ALA A 136 1.92 32.53 -25.16
CA ALA A 136 1.13 32.68 -26.39
C ALA A 136 1.88 32.18 -27.64
N LEU A 137 3.20 32.44 -27.71
CA LEU A 137 4.03 31.92 -28.78
C LEU A 137 4.11 30.39 -28.76
N LEU A 138 4.35 29.80 -27.58
CA LEU A 138 4.43 28.34 -27.43
C LEU A 138 3.10 27.66 -27.78
N GLU A 139 1.97 28.23 -27.35
CA GLU A 139 0.64 27.71 -27.65
C GLU A 139 0.37 27.77 -29.16
N TYR A 140 0.65 28.90 -29.82
CA TYR A 140 0.49 29.04 -31.27
C TYR A 140 1.34 28.04 -32.05
N CYS A 141 2.61 27.88 -31.66
CA CYS A 141 3.52 26.91 -32.28
C CYS A 141 3.03 25.47 -32.07
N PHE A 142 2.55 25.15 -30.87
CA PHE A 142 2.07 23.81 -30.51
C PHE A 142 0.75 23.46 -31.20
N GLU A 143 -0.20 24.39 -31.29
CA GLU A 143 -1.47 24.20 -31.98
C GLU A 143 -1.25 24.03 -33.49
N SER A 144 -0.37 24.84 -34.07
CA SER A 144 0.06 24.71 -35.46
C SER A 144 0.72 23.35 -35.73
N PHE A 145 1.60 22.90 -34.83
CA PHE A 145 2.25 21.59 -34.90
C PHE A 145 1.22 20.47 -34.84
N SER A 146 0.34 20.50 -33.83
CA SER A 146 -0.64 19.43 -33.55
C SER A 146 -1.69 19.28 -34.64
N SER A 147 -2.00 20.36 -35.36
CA SER A 147 -2.95 20.36 -36.48
C SER A 147 -2.33 19.85 -37.79
N GLN A 148 -1.03 20.10 -38.01
CA GLN A 148 -0.39 19.87 -39.30
C GLN A 148 0.55 18.67 -39.36
N ILE A 149 0.96 18.11 -38.23
CA ILE A 149 1.89 16.97 -38.18
C ILE A 149 1.13 15.68 -37.91
N ASP A 150 1.38 14.71 -38.78
CA ASP A 150 0.89 13.36 -38.61
C ASP A 150 1.95 12.51 -37.91
N VAL A 151 1.61 11.99 -36.73
CA VAL A 151 2.47 11.18 -35.86
C VAL A 151 2.23 9.68 -35.98
N SER A 152 1.45 9.24 -36.97
CA SER A 152 1.05 7.84 -37.14
C SER A 152 2.21 6.89 -37.47
N ASP A 153 3.20 7.36 -38.24
CA ASP A 153 4.38 6.58 -38.62
C ASP A 153 5.58 7.50 -38.94
N TYR A 154 6.79 6.91 -39.00
CA TYR A 154 8.04 7.66 -39.18
C TYR A 154 8.14 8.38 -40.55
N GLU A 155 7.58 7.80 -41.61
CA GLU A 155 7.56 8.41 -42.95
C GLU A 155 6.62 9.61 -42.98
N SER A 156 5.43 9.48 -42.39
CA SER A 156 4.46 10.55 -42.24
C SER A 156 4.99 11.68 -41.37
N ILE A 157 5.69 11.39 -40.27
CA ILE A 157 6.34 12.40 -39.42
C ILE A 157 7.41 13.16 -40.21
N THR A 158 8.34 12.45 -40.86
CA THR A 158 9.47 13.09 -41.55
C THR A 158 9.01 13.95 -42.72
N ARG A 159 7.94 13.54 -43.42
CA ARG A 159 7.31 14.32 -44.48
C ARG A 159 6.54 15.54 -43.95
N THR A 160 5.70 15.36 -42.93
CA THR A 160 4.84 16.43 -42.43
C THR A 160 5.59 17.45 -41.58
N LEU A 161 6.62 17.04 -40.84
CA LEU A 161 7.46 17.95 -40.03
C LEU A 161 8.22 18.96 -40.90
N ILE A 162 8.81 18.53 -42.02
CA ILE A 162 9.53 19.42 -42.94
C ILE A 162 8.56 20.41 -43.59
N LEU A 163 7.39 19.93 -44.02
CA LEU A 163 6.34 20.78 -44.61
C LEU A 163 5.75 21.76 -43.59
N TRP A 164 5.59 21.34 -42.34
CA TRP A 164 5.13 22.20 -41.26
C TRP A 164 6.14 23.31 -40.94
N ALA A 165 7.43 22.97 -40.88
CA ALA A 165 8.49 23.95 -40.62
C ALA A 165 8.55 25.04 -41.71
N ASP A 166 8.27 24.68 -42.97
CA ASP A 166 8.17 25.62 -44.10
C ASP A 166 6.88 26.46 -44.06
N ARG A 167 5.77 25.86 -43.58
CA ARG A 167 4.46 26.53 -43.46
C ARG A 167 4.29 27.33 -42.18
N LEU A 168 5.21 27.22 -41.22
CA LEU A 168 5.13 27.98 -39.98
C LEU A 168 5.29 29.47 -40.32
N ASP A 169 4.20 30.22 -40.18
CA ASP A 169 4.19 31.64 -40.48
C ASP A 169 4.94 32.43 -39.39
N VAL A 170 6.25 32.51 -39.56
CA VAL A 170 7.18 33.24 -38.68
C VAL A 170 6.83 34.72 -38.60
N GLN A 171 6.19 35.29 -39.63
CA GLN A 171 5.80 36.71 -39.66
C GLN A 171 4.59 37.01 -38.78
N ARG A 172 3.80 36.00 -38.44
CA ARG A 172 2.65 36.14 -37.53
C ARG A 172 3.04 36.05 -36.05
N LEU A 173 4.23 35.50 -35.74
CA LEU A 173 4.72 35.34 -34.37
C LEU A 173 4.82 36.68 -33.59
N PRO A 174 5.36 37.78 -34.17
CA PRO A 174 5.38 39.07 -33.48
C PRO A 174 3.99 39.60 -33.17
N THR A 175 3.01 39.40 -34.07
CA THR A 175 1.62 39.84 -33.88
C THR A 175 0.97 39.10 -32.71
N VAL A 176 1.14 37.77 -32.65
CA VAL A 176 0.62 36.95 -31.54
C VAL A 176 1.20 37.38 -30.19
N MET A 177 2.51 37.67 -30.15
CA MET A 177 3.17 38.15 -28.94
C MET A 177 2.68 39.56 -28.52
N VAL A 178 2.47 40.47 -29.47
CA VAL A 178 1.95 41.83 -29.19
C VAL A 178 0.51 41.79 -28.72
N GLU A 179 -0.33 40.95 -29.31
CA GLU A 179 -1.72 40.73 -28.86
C GLU A 179 -1.77 40.17 -27.43
N ALA A 180 -0.90 39.20 -27.11
CA ALA A 180 -0.79 38.66 -25.75
C ALA A 180 -0.32 39.73 -24.75
N ALA A 181 0.68 40.54 -25.10
CA ALA A 181 1.16 41.63 -24.25
C ALA A 181 0.09 42.71 -23.99
N ALA A 182 -0.71 43.05 -25.01
CA ALA A 182 -1.80 44.00 -24.88
C ALA A 182 -2.92 43.48 -23.96
N ASN A 183 -3.22 42.19 -24.04
CA ASN A 183 -4.24 41.55 -23.22
C ASN A 183 -3.79 41.44 -21.74
N ALA A 184 -2.50 41.14 -21.51
CA ALA A 184 -1.86 41.12 -20.19
C ALA A 184 -2.00 42.48 -19.47
N ASN A 185 -1.73 43.58 -20.18
CA ASN A 185 -1.80 44.95 -19.64
C ASN A 185 -3.24 45.45 -19.48
N GLY A 186 -4.15 45.08 -20.38
CA GLY A 186 -5.56 45.51 -20.37
C GLY A 186 -6.40 44.92 -19.22
N GLY A 187 -6.04 43.73 -18.73
CA GLY A 187 -6.68 43.09 -17.58
C GLY A 187 -6.43 43.81 -16.25
N SER A 188 -5.35 44.60 -16.15
CA SER A 188 -4.96 45.29 -14.92
C SER A 188 -5.70 46.61 -14.66
N HIS A 189 -6.44 47.15 -15.64
CA HIS A 189 -7.22 48.40 -15.50
C HIS A 189 -8.72 48.16 -15.23
N ARG A 190 -9.17 46.90 -15.18
CA ARG A 190 -10.58 46.52 -14.99
C ARG A 190 -10.86 45.77 -13.67
N ARG A 191 -9.90 45.71 -12.75
CA ARG A 191 -10.10 45.14 -11.40
C ARG A 191 -9.94 46.21 -10.33
#